data_AF-A0A0N5A3G9-F1
#
_entry.id   AF-A0A0N5A3G9-F1
#
_cell.length_a   1.000
_cell.length_b   1.000
_cell.length_c   1.000
_cell.angle_alpha   90.00
_cell.angle_beta   90.00
_cell.angle_gamma   90.00
#
_symmetry.space_group_name_H-M   'P 1'
#
loop_
_entity.id
_entity.type
_entity.pdbx_description
1 polymer ?
#
loop_
_entity_poly.entity_id
_entity_poly.type
_entity_poly.pdbx_seq_one_letter_code
_entity_poly.pdbx_strand_id
1 'polypeptide(L)'
;MTRYTLWIYSGTHGNLVNGDPFTQELFMVLKLLNQEGLLEFDVRTLIPGKNNDALKNEGLISLPGITSYDDSTAICQSDEIIFYLQRKYNHSLILKDDEDSKKVIEDFFRHFCYYIKNATKESKNLTYELRRVNNFLKKRRNNFLVGDHPTYLDCLVLAKLHTLRIAGKFLKGYEIPDYLETLWEYINRGYSLDAFRKSCPSDQNIILFWSEKQGTPKLNETFKVKLCNMTPVYSFGRTEYDFGTNNVFKSS
;
A
#
# COMPACT_ATOMS: atom_id res chain seq x y z
N MET A 1 19.76 -15.47 12.57
CA MET A 1 18.68 -14.55 12.15
C MET A 1 17.97 -15.18 10.97
N THR A 2 16.64 -15.28 10.95
CA THR A 2 15.96 -15.89 9.79
C THR A 2 15.99 -14.92 8.62
N ARG A 3 16.30 -15.45 7.43
CA ARG A 3 16.31 -14.71 6.18
C ARG A 3 15.12 -15.10 5.32
N TYR A 4 14.40 -14.11 4.82
CA TYR A 4 13.22 -14.28 3.97
C TYR A 4 13.43 -13.72 2.58
N THR A 5 12.68 -14.23 1.62
CA THR A 5 12.47 -13.58 0.32
C THR A 5 11.03 -13.11 0.26
N LEU A 6 10.83 -11.81 0.05
CA LEU A 6 9.52 -11.24 -0.28
C LEU A 6 9.31 -11.31 -1.79
N TRP A 7 8.30 -12.06 -2.20
CA TRP A 7 7.91 -12.20 -3.60
C TRP A 7 6.76 -11.27 -3.92
N ILE A 8 6.92 -10.48 -4.99
CA ILE A 8 5.94 -9.46 -5.39
C ILE A 8 5.81 -9.43 -6.91
N TYR A 9 4.67 -8.96 -7.41
CA TYR A 9 4.60 -8.61 -8.83
C TYR A 9 5.38 -7.32 -9.11
N SER A 10 6.08 -7.28 -10.23
CA SER A 10 6.68 -6.04 -10.72
C SER A 10 5.62 -5.10 -11.26
N GLY A 11 5.82 -3.80 -11.07
CA GLY A 11 5.18 -2.76 -11.86
C GLY A 11 5.84 -2.62 -13.24
N THR A 12 5.92 -1.38 -13.70
CA THR A 12 6.69 -1.01 -14.89
C THR A 12 8.18 -1.36 -14.73
N HIS A 13 8.87 -1.59 -15.86
CA HIS A 13 10.31 -1.90 -15.93
C HIS A 13 10.79 -3.21 -15.26
N GLY A 14 9.88 -4.07 -14.77
CA GLY A 14 10.21 -5.43 -14.31
C GLY A 14 10.89 -5.53 -12.94
N ASN A 15 11.40 -4.43 -12.39
CA ASN A 15 12.09 -4.37 -11.10
C ASN A 15 11.45 -3.40 -10.09
N LEU A 16 10.47 -2.60 -10.51
CA LEU A 16 9.76 -1.68 -9.61
C LEU A 16 8.63 -2.41 -8.88
N VAL A 17 8.29 -1.94 -7.69
CA VAL A 17 7.12 -2.39 -6.93
C VAL A 17 5.84 -2.05 -7.72
N ASN A 18 4.90 -2.99 -7.80
CA ASN A 18 3.60 -2.76 -8.43
C ASN A 18 2.71 -1.84 -7.58
N GLY A 19 1.65 -1.30 -8.17
CA GLY A 19 0.71 -0.41 -7.48
C GLY A 19 -0.23 -1.09 -6.47
N ASP A 20 0.07 -2.31 -6.02
CA ASP A 20 -0.77 -3.06 -5.08
C ASP A 20 -0.49 -2.64 -3.63
N PRO A 21 -1.47 -2.10 -2.89
CA PRO A 21 -1.24 -1.66 -1.51
C PRO A 21 -0.87 -2.80 -0.56
N PHE A 22 -1.34 -4.03 -0.79
CA PHE A 22 -0.99 -5.19 0.06
C PHE A 22 0.48 -5.57 -0.10
N THR A 23 1.02 -5.41 -1.30
CA THR A 23 2.44 -5.59 -1.57
C THR A 23 3.28 -4.56 -0.81
N GLN A 24 2.88 -3.29 -0.85
CA GLN A 24 3.57 -2.23 -0.10
C GLN A 24 3.51 -2.45 1.40
N GLU A 25 2.34 -2.84 1.93
CA GLU A 25 2.13 -3.15 3.36
C GLU A 25 3.13 -4.19 3.86
N LEU A 26 3.19 -5.37 3.23
CA LEU A 26 4.08 -6.44 3.67
C LEU A 26 5.54 -6.06 3.57
N PHE A 27 5.91 -5.34 2.51
CA PHE A 27 7.27 -4.83 2.37
C PHE A 27 7.61 -3.85 3.50
N MET A 28 6.71 -2.94 3.88
CA MET A 28 6.94 -2.06 5.04
C MET A 28 7.13 -2.86 6.33
N VAL A 29 6.29 -3.87 6.59
CA VAL A 29 6.40 -4.70 7.80
C VAL A 29 7.76 -5.40 7.86
N LEU A 30 8.18 -6.07 6.79
CA LEU A 30 9.49 -6.73 6.73
C LEU A 30 10.63 -5.73 6.87
N LYS A 31 10.49 -4.52 6.31
CA LYS A 31 11.49 -3.46 6.42
C LYS A 31 11.62 -2.92 7.84
N LEU A 32 10.52 -2.72 8.55
CA LEU A 32 10.55 -2.33 9.96
C LEU A 32 11.19 -3.44 10.82
N LEU A 33 10.81 -4.70 10.62
CA LEU A 33 11.38 -5.83 11.37
C LEU A 33 12.88 -6.00 11.08
N ASN A 34 13.31 -5.72 9.85
CA ASN A 34 14.72 -5.69 9.48
C ASN A 34 15.49 -4.55 10.17
N GLN A 35 14.88 -3.37 10.30
CA GLN A 35 15.48 -2.23 11.02
C GLN A 35 15.63 -2.50 12.52
N GLU A 36 14.74 -3.30 13.13
CA GLU A 36 14.89 -3.79 14.51
C GLU A 36 15.88 -4.97 14.64
N GLY A 37 16.45 -5.46 13.54
CA GLY A 37 17.38 -6.58 13.56
C GLY A 37 16.73 -7.93 13.88
N LEU A 38 15.42 -8.07 13.67
CA LEU A 38 14.70 -9.32 13.94
C LEU A 38 14.83 -10.32 12.78
N LEU A 39 14.96 -9.81 11.55
CA LEU A 39 15.08 -10.62 10.34
C LEU A 39 15.95 -9.94 9.27
N GLU A 40 16.42 -10.74 8.32
CA GLU A 40 16.92 -10.27 7.04
C GLU A 40 15.92 -10.61 5.94
N PHE A 41 15.87 -9.79 4.88
CA PHE A 41 15.12 -10.17 3.70
C PHE A 41 15.65 -9.51 2.43
N ASP A 42 15.37 -10.15 1.30
CA ASP A 42 15.46 -9.55 -0.03
C ASP A 42 14.10 -9.57 -0.72
N VAL A 43 13.99 -8.82 -1.82
CA VAL A 43 12.76 -8.69 -2.60
C VAL A 43 13.00 -9.26 -3.99
N ARG A 44 12.14 -10.20 -4.41
CA ARG A 44 12.11 -10.74 -5.77
C ARG A 44 10.84 -10.33 -6.47
N THR A 45 10.99 -9.73 -7.65
CA THR A 45 9.89 -9.30 -8.49
C THR A 45 9.60 -10.32 -9.58
N LEU A 46 8.31 -10.54 -9.87
CA LEU A 46 7.85 -11.36 -10.98
C LEU A 46 7.01 -10.53 -11.93
N ILE A 47 7.27 -10.65 -13.23
CA ILE A 47 6.49 -9.94 -14.25
C ILE A 47 5.13 -10.64 -14.40
N PRO A 48 4.00 -9.94 -14.20
CA PRO A 48 2.67 -10.54 -14.36
C PRO A 48 2.51 -11.29 -15.69
N GLY A 49 1.94 -12.50 -15.64
CA GLY A 49 1.73 -13.35 -16.82
C GLY A 49 2.97 -14.03 -17.40
N LYS A 50 4.16 -13.75 -16.85
CA LYS A 50 5.40 -14.49 -17.10
C LYS A 50 5.78 -15.25 -15.83
N ASN A 51 6.50 -16.37 -15.97
CA ASN A 51 7.09 -17.11 -14.86
C ASN A 51 6.10 -17.67 -13.81
N ASN A 52 4.88 -18.06 -14.21
CA ASN A 52 3.93 -18.71 -13.29
C ASN A 52 4.50 -20.00 -12.66
N ASP A 53 5.41 -20.68 -13.36
CA ASP A 53 6.07 -21.88 -12.84
C ASP A 53 7.09 -21.57 -11.73
N ALA A 54 7.67 -20.37 -11.71
CA ALA A 54 8.60 -19.96 -10.66
C ALA A 54 7.91 -19.88 -9.29
N LEU A 55 6.66 -19.41 -9.23
CA LEU A 55 5.88 -19.38 -7.99
C LEU A 55 5.64 -20.77 -7.42
N LYS A 56 5.27 -21.72 -8.28
CA LYS A 56 5.01 -23.10 -7.89
C LYS A 56 6.26 -23.77 -7.31
N ASN A 57 7.42 -23.51 -7.90
CA ASN A 57 8.69 -24.07 -7.42
C ASN A 57 9.03 -23.59 -6.00
N GLU A 58 8.62 -22.37 -5.66
CA GLU A 58 8.83 -21.74 -4.36
C GLU A 58 7.69 -22.06 -3.36
N GLY A 59 6.76 -22.94 -3.73
CA GLY A 59 5.60 -23.30 -2.91
C GLY A 59 4.54 -22.20 -2.79
N LEU A 60 4.62 -21.16 -3.62
CA LEU A 60 3.68 -20.03 -3.59
C LEU A 60 2.54 -20.21 -4.61
N ILE A 61 1.31 -19.92 -4.17
CA ILE A 61 0.11 -19.96 -5.02
C ILE A 61 -0.32 -18.58 -5.52
N SER A 62 0.08 -17.51 -4.84
CA SER A 62 -0.28 -16.13 -5.15
C SER A 62 0.75 -15.16 -4.58
N LEU A 63 0.69 -13.90 -5.05
CA LEU A 63 1.52 -12.81 -4.54
C LEU A 63 0.65 -11.67 -4.00
N PRO A 64 1.16 -10.89 -3.03
CA PRO A 64 2.49 -11.00 -2.41
C PRO A 64 2.65 -12.22 -1.50
N GLY A 65 3.89 -12.70 -1.33
CA GLY A 65 4.19 -13.88 -0.51
C GLY A 65 5.60 -13.84 0.08
N ILE A 66 5.84 -14.63 1.13
CA ILE A 66 7.18 -14.81 1.70
C ILE A 66 7.63 -16.27 1.62
N THR A 67 8.92 -16.45 1.43
CA THR A 67 9.61 -17.74 1.61
C THR A 67 10.79 -17.56 2.55
N SER A 68 11.18 -18.60 3.29
CA SER A 68 12.42 -18.60 4.07
C SER A 68 13.55 -19.28 3.30
N TYR A 69 14.80 -18.88 3.54
CA TYR A 69 15.97 -19.46 2.87
C TYR A 69 16.28 -20.92 3.25
N ASP A 70 15.68 -21.40 4.35
CA ASP A 70 15.77 -22.80 4.79
C ASP A 70 14.61 -23.66 4.25
N ASP A 71 13.83 -23.11 3.31
CA ASP A 71 12.66 -23.72 2.67
C ASP A 71 11.58 -24.21 3.66
N SER A 72 11.63 -23.76 4.92
CA SER A 72 10.67 -24.16 5.97
C SER A 72 9.35 -23.40 5.91
N THR A 73 9.30 -22.27 5.20
CA THR A 73 8.16 -21.36 5.18
C THR A 73 7.88 -20.91 3.74
N ALA A 74 6.63 -21.04 3.30
CA ALA A 74 6.10 -20.45 2.06
C ALA A 74 4.64 -20.03 2.31
N ILE A 75 4.35 -18.72 2.31
CA ILE A 75 3.03 -18.17 2.68
C ILE A 75 2.64 -17.05 1.70
N CYS A 76 1.38 -17.01 1.25
CA CYS A 76 0.93 -16.22 0.09
C CYS A 76 -0.22 -15.22 0.38
N GLN A 77 -0.55 -15.01 1.65
CA GLN A 77 -1.66 -14.17 2.10
C GLN A 77 -1.17 -13.21 3.18
N SER A 78 -1.45 -11.91 3.04
CA SER A 78 -0.94 -10.90 3.97
C SER A 78 -1.31 -11.22 5.42
N ASP A 79 -2.57 -11.54 5.70
CA ASP A 79 -3.03 -11.82 7.06
C ASP A 79 -2.35 -13.07 7.66
N GLU A 80 -2.12 -14.11 6.86
CA GLU A 80 -1.40 -15.31 7.29
C GLU A 80 0.08 -15.02 7.56
N ILE A 81 0.71 -14.18 6.73
CA ILE A 81 2.10 -13.74 6.90
C ILE A 81 2.24 -12.93 8.18
N ILE A 82 1.36 -11.94 8.41
CA ILE A 82 1.35 -11.15 9.63
C ILE A 82 1.15 -12.05 10.85
N PHE A 83 0.19 -12.98 10.80
CA PHE A 83 -0.06 -13.92 11.90
C PHE A 83 1.16 -14.81 12.18
N TYR A 84 1.82 -15.33 11.14
CA TYR A 84 3.06 -16.10 11.28
C TYR A 84 4.17 -15.26 11.92
N LEU A 85 4.37 -14.02 11.45
CA LEU A 85 5.38 -13.11 12.00
C LEU A 85 5.07 -12.74 13.45
N GLN A 86 3.81 -12.48 13.80
CA GLN A 86 3.35 -12.22 15.17
C GLN A 86 3.68 -13.38 16.11
N ARG A 87 3.48 -14.62 15.67
CA ARG A 87 3.83 -15.81 16.47
C ARG A 87 5.35 -15.96 16.63
N LYS A 88 6.12 -15.65 15.59
CA LYS A 88 7.57 -15.80 15.58
C LYS A 88 8.30 -14.70 16.37
N TYR A 89 7.83 -13.47 16.28
CA TYR A 89 8.40 -12.28 16.92
C TYR A 89 7.40 -11.64 17.88
N ASN A 90 6.85 -12.45 18.78
CA ASN A 90 5.77 -12.09 19.71
C ASN A 90 6.09 -10.91 20.67
N HIS A 91 7.37 -10.55 20.82
CA HIS A 91 7.82 -9.42 21.63
C HIS A 91 8.00 -8.12 20.82
N SER A 92 7.91 -8.15 19.49
CA SER A 92 8.11 -6.95 18.66
C SER A 92 6.93 -6.00 18.76
N LEU A 93 7.23 -4.73 19.02
CA LEU A 93 6.22 -3.66 19.02
C LEU A 93 5.67 -3.41 17.60
N ILE A 94 6.43 -3.71 16.55
CA ILE A 94 5.97 -3.60 15.15
C ILE A 94 4.77 -4.51 14.89
N LEU A 95 4.73 -5.67 15.55
CA LEU A 95 3.67 -6.67 15.35
C LEU A 95 2.56 -6.57 16.40
N LYS A 96 2.60 -5.52 17.22
CA LYS A 96 1.59 -5.25 18.25
C LYS A 96 0.23 -4.99 17.60
N ASP A 97 -0.76 -5.66 18.17
CA ASP A 97 -2.15 -5.59 17.78
C ASP A 97 -2.94 -4.58 18.64
N ASP A 98 -4.04 -4.05 18.10
CA ASP A 98 -4.98 -3.15 18.77
C ASP A 98 -6.37 -3.24 18.12
N GLU A 99 -7.32 -3.86 18.81
CA GLU A 99 -8.68 -4.09 18.31
C GLU A 99 -9.45 -2.78 18.02
N ASP A 100 -9.23 -1.75 18.83
CA ASP A 100 -9.82 -0.42 18.60
C ASP A 100 -9.31 0.19 17.28
N SER A 101 -8.00 0.08 17.02
CA SER A 101 -7.40 0.55 15.77
C SER A 101 -7.95 -0.24 14.58
N LYS A 102 -7.99 -1.58 14.65
CA LYS A 102 -8.58 -2.44 13.60
C LYS A 102 -9.99 -2.02 13.23
N LYS A 103 -10.86 -1.83 14.22
CA LYS A 103 -12.27 -1.42 14.03
C LYS A 103 -12.42 -0.06 13.36
N VAL A 104 -11.48 0.85 13.58
CA VAL A 104 -11.50 2.18 12.96
C VAL A 104 -11.04 2.14 11.50
N ILE A 105 -10.09 1.25 11.18
CA ILE A 105 -9.44 1.21 9.86
C ILE A 105 -10.07 0.19 8.89
N GLU A 106 -10.97 -0.66 9.39
CA GLU A 106 -11.60 -1.77 8.66
C GLU A 106 -12.27 -1.31 7.35
N ASP A 107 -12.97 -0.17 7.39
CA ASP A 107 -13.97 0.15 6.37
C ASP A 107 -13.57 1.20 5.34
N PHE A 108 -12.58 2.07 5.62
CA PHE A 108 -12.28 3.18 4.71
C PHE A 108 -11.85 2.69 3.32
N PHE A 109 -11.08 1.60 3.27
CA PHE A 109 -10.57 1.07 2.01
C PHE A 109 -11.64 0.34 1.20
N ARG A 110 -12.60 -0.31 1.87
CA ARG A 110 -13.79 -0.89 1.22
C ARG A 110 -14.63 0.20 0.55
N HIS A 111 -14.85 1.32 1.25
CA HIS A 111 -15.56 2.46 0.68
C HIS A 111 -14.78 3.12 -0.48
N PHE A 112 -13.45 3.18 -0.39
CA PHE A 112 -12.62 3.61 -1.51
C PHE A 112 -12.80 2.70 -2.73
N CYS A 113 -12.75 1.38 -2.55
CA CYS A 113 -12.99 0.40 -3.61
C CYS A 113 -14.36 0.58 -4.27
N TYR A 114 -15.41 0.85 -3.50
CA TYR A 114 -16.74 1.14 -4.06
C TYR A 114 -16.79 2.46 -4.83
N TYR A 115 -16.16 3.50 -4.31
CA TYR A 115 -16.10 4.81 -4.95
C TYR A 115 -15.32 4.75 -6.28
N ILE A 116 -14.11 4.19 -6.28
CA ILE A 116 -13.26 4.14 -7.48
C ILE A 116 -13.83 3.26 -8.58
N LYS A 117 -14.60 2.22 -8.23
CA LYS A 117 -15.27 1.30 -9.17
C LYS A 117 -16.65 1.77 -9.66
N ASN A 118 -17.04 3.03 -9.39
CA ASN A 118 -18.38 3.53 -9.71
C ASN A 118 -19.55 2.76 -9.07
N ALA A 119 -19.31 1.92 -8.06
CA ALA A 119 -20.39 1.27 -7.32
C ALA A 119 -21.21 2.30 -6.52
N THR A 120 -20.61 3.46 -6.23
CA THR A 120 -21.28 4.65 -5.69
C THR A 120 -20.79 5.89 -6.44
N LYS A 121 -21.70 6.84 -6.73
CA LYS A 121 -21.31 8.14 -7.33
C LYS A 121 -20.76 9.12 -6.30
N GLU A 122 -21.16 8.97 -5.04
CA GLU A 122 -20.83 9.91 -3.97
C GLU A 122 -19.64 9.43 -3.13
N SER A 123 -18.73 10.34 -2.80
CA SER A 123 -17.59 10.07 -1.91
C SER A 123 -17.91 10.24 -0.42
N LYS A 124 -19.18 10.51 -0.06
CA LYS A 124 -19.60 10.85 1.32
C LYS A 124 -19.20 9.78 2.33
N ASN A 125 -19.42 8.50 2.00
CA ASN A 125 -19.09 7.39 2.90
C ASN A 125 -17.56 7.24 3.07
N LEU A 126 -16.78 7.41 1.99
CA LEU A 126 -15.33 7.40 2.09
C LEU A 126 -14.83 8.53 2.99
N THR A 127 -15.32 9.75 2.77
CA THR A 127 -14.95 10.91 3.59
C THR A 127 -15.39 10.73 5.05
N TYR A 128 -16.53 10.09 5.30
CA TYR A 128 -16.96 9.74 6.66
C TYR A 128 -15.97 8.78 7.34
N GLU A 129 -15.52 7.73 6.65
CA GLU A 129 -14.52 6.80 7.20
C GLU A 129 -13.17 7.48 7.45
N LEU A 130 -12.70 8.35 6.54
CA LEU A 130 -11.47 9.12 6.77
C LEU A 130 -11.60 10.07 7.99
N ARG A 131 -12.79 10.64 8.22
CA ARG A 131 -13.08 11.41 9.44
C ARG A 131 -13.01 10.55 10.70
N ARG A 132 -13.47 9.29 10.65
CA ARG A 132 -13.34 8.35 11.79
C ARG A 132 -11.87 8.10 12.12
N VAL A 133 -11.03 7.82 11.13
CA VAL A 133 -9.57 7.64 11.32
C VAL A 133 -8.93 8.92 11.89
N ASN A 134 -9.22 10.09 11.32
CA ASN A 134 -8.73 11.37 11.82
C ASN A 134 -9.09 11.60 13.30
N ASN A 135 -10.36 11.38 13.66
CA ASN A 135 -10.83 11.60 15.03
C ASN A 135 -10.23 10.59 16.01
N PHE A 136 -10.01 9.35 15.57
CA PHE A 136 -9.34 8.33 16.36
C PHE A 136 -7.89 8.71 16.68
N LEU A 137 -7.11 9.11 15.67
CA LEU A 137 -5.74 9.59 15.83
C LEU A 137 -5.70 10.81 16.78
N LYS A 138 -6.62 11.76 16.59
CA LYS A 138 -6.74 12.95 17.46
C LYS A 138 -7.05 12.60 18.92
N LYS A 139 -7.88 11.58 19.15
CA LYS A 139 -8.23 11.09 20.50
C LYS A 139 -7.06 10.35 21.15
N ARG A 140 -6.35 9.51 20.41
CA ARG A 140 -5.20 8.72 20.90
C ARG A 140 -4.01 9.61 21.26
N ARG A 141 -3.78 10.71 20.51
CA ARG A 141 -2.64 11.64 20.69
C ARG A 141 -1.26 11.00 20.53
N ASN A 142 -1.20 9.83 19.89
CA ASN A 142 0.03 9.12 19.56
C ASN A 142 0.56 9.58 18.19
N ASN A 143 1.82 9.26 17.89
CA ASN A 143 2.35 9.49 16.55
C ASN A 143 1.71 8.60 15.47
N PHE A 144 1.39 7.35 15.83
CA PHE A 144 0.82 6.31 14.98
C PHE A 144 -0.47 5.71 15.60
N LEU A 145 -1.07 4.69 14.96
CA LEU A 145 -2.37 4.14 15.38
C LEU A 145 -2.35 3.60 16.82
N VAL A 146 -1.32 2.82 17.15
CA VAL A 146 -1.24 2.10 18.43
C VAL A 146 -0.39 2.83 19.47
N GLY A 147 0.64 3.58 19.03
CA GLY A 147 1.63 4.22 19.90
C GLY A 147 2.52 5.18 19.13
N ASP A 148 3.67 5.55 19.70
CA ASP A 148 4.58 6.51 19.07
C ASP A 148 5.53 5.89 18.03
N HIS A 149 5.51 4.56 17.90
CA HIS A 149 6.24 3.80 16.89
C HIS A 149 5.26 3.09 15.94
N PRO A 150 5.62 2.92 14.65
CA PRO A 150 4.73 2.28 13.68
C PRO A 150 4.59 0.79 13.95
N THR A 151 3.37 0.28 13.79
CA THR A 151 3.06 -1.16 13.77
C THR A 151 2.65 -1.62 12.38
N TYR A 152 2.38 -2.91 12.21
CA TYR A 152 1.86 -3.47 10.97
C TYR A 152 0.52 -2.85 10.56
N LEU A 153 -0.28 -2.37 11.52
CA LEU A 153 -1.52 -1.64 11.25
C LEU A 153 -1.22 -0.31 10.54
N ASP A 154 -0.11 0.35 10.89
CA ASP A 154 0.31 1.57 10.20
C ASP A 154 0.80 1.29 8.79
N CYS A 155 1.52 0.18 8.58
CA CYS A 155 1.91 -0.27 7.23
C CYS A 155 0.68 -0.46 6.32
N LEU A 156 -0.36 -1.13 6.84
CA LEU A 156 -1.63 -1.35 6.15
C LEU A 156 -2.30 -0.02 5.78
N VAL A 157 -2.45 0.88 6.76
CA VAL A 157 -3.19 2.13 6.57
C VAL A 157 -2.44 3.10 5.67
N LEU A 158 -1.13 3.27 5.87
CA LEU A 158 -0.31 4.19 5.07
C LEU A 158 -0.25 3.77 3.60
N ALA A 159 -0.08 2.48 3.30
CA ALA A 159 -0.11 1.96 1.93
C ALA A 159 -1.45 2.23 1.24
N LYS A 160 -2.55 1.97 1.95
CA LYS A 160 -3.92 2.18 1.47
C LYS A 160 -4.28 3.66 1.30
N LEU A 161 -3.87 4.53 2.23
CA LEU A 161 -4.10 5.98 2.15
C LEU A 161 -3.33 6.61 0.98
N HIS A 162 -2.07 6.21 0.78
CA HIS A 162 -1.29 6.73 -0.34
C HIS A 162 -1.87 6.27 -1.69
N THR A 163 -2.24 4.98 -1.79
CA THR A 163 -2.98 4.45 -2.93
C THR A 163 -4.26 5.24 -3.21
N LEU A 164 -5.09 5.44 -2.19
CA LEU A 164 -6.32 6.21 -2.28
C LEU A 164 -6.06 7.62 -2.81
N ARG A 165 -5.02 8.28 -2.30
CA ARG A 165 -4.70 9.65 -2.70
C ARG A 165 -4.28 9.74 -4.16
N ILE A 166 -3.36 8.89 -4.59
CA ILE A 166 -2.85 8.91 -5.98
C ILE A 166 -3.93 8.43 -6.96
N ALA A 167 -4.48 7.23 -6.77
CA ALA A 167 -5.46 6.66 -7.71
C ALA A 167 -6.81 7.38 -7.64
N GLY A 168 -7.27 7.75 -6.44
CA GLY A 168 -8.53 8.47 -6.24
C GLY A 168 -8.52 9.84 -6.88
N LYS A 169 -7.44 10.61 -6.71
CA LYS A 169 -7.32 11.91 -7.37
C LYS A 169 -7.20 11.77 -8.88
N PHE A 170 -6.32 10.88 -9.35
CA PHE A 170 -6.08 10.76 -10.78
C PHE A 170 -7.30 10.24 -11.56
N LEU A 171 -7.94 9.17 -11.08
CA LEU A 171 -9.01 8.49 -11.81
C LEU A 171 -10.40 9.06 -11.53
N LYS A 172 -10.59 9.77 -10.41
CA LYS A 172 -11.92 10.23 -9.96
C LYS A 172 -11.95 11.69 -9.46
N GLY A 173 -10.82 12.36 -9.36
CA GLY A 173 -10.76 13.71 -8.79
C GLY A 173 -11.05 13.75 -7.29
N TYR A 174 -10.94 12.62 -6.57
CA TYR A 174 -11.11 12.62 -5.12
C TYR A 174 -9.82 13.06 -4.42
N GLU A 175 -9.96 14.01 -3.52
CA GLU A 175 -8.86 14.49 -2.68
C GLU A 175 -9.22 14.26 -1.21
N ILE A 176 -8.24 13.83 -0.41
CA ILE A 176 -8.41 13.75 1.04
C ILE A 176 -8.63 15.18 1.55
N PRO A 177 -9.74 15.48 2.23
CA PRO A 177 -10.04 16.86 2.61
C PRO A 177 -8.98 17.48 3.52
N ASP A 178 -8.59 18.72 3.24
CA ASP A 178 -7.53 19.44 3.99
C ASP A 178 -7.85 19.64 5.47
N TYR A 179 -9.14 19.70 5.83
CA TYR A 179 -9.57 19.86 7.23
C TYR A 179 -9.31 18.62 8.09
N LEU A 180 -8.90 17.48 7.50
CA LEU A 180 -8.48 16.29 8.22
C LEU A 180 -7.01 16.40 8.64
N GLU A 181 -6.67 17.45 9.39
CA GLU A 181 -5.30 17.85 9.70
C GLU A 181 -4.49 16.73 10.38
N THR A 182 -5.07 16.06 11.38
CA THR A 182 -4.39 14.98 12.10
C THR A 182 -4.14 13.75 11.22
N LEU A 183 -5.04 13.47 10.27
CA LEU A 183 -4.81 12.43 9.26
C LEU A 183 -3.66 12.81 8.33
N TRP A 184 -3.58 14.07 7.90
CA TRP A 184 -2.48 14.57 7.08
C TRP A 184 -1.14 14.54 7.82
N GLU A 185 -1.11 14.91 9.10
CA GLU A 185 0.07 14.77 9.96
C GLU A 185 0.53 13.32 10.05
N TYR A 186 -0.41 12.38 10.25
CA TYR A 186 -0.14 10.95 10.27
C TYR A 186 0.44 10.44 8.95
N ILE A 187 -0.14 10.85 7.80
CA ILE A 187 0.38 10.53 6.47
C ILE A 187 1.82 11.07 6.30
N ASN A 188 2.08 12.30 6.72
CA ASN A 188 3.41 12.92 6.62
C ASN A 188 4.46 12.23 7.51
N ARG A 189 4.07 11.77 8.71
CA ARG A 189 4.92 10.91 9.54
C ARG A 189 5.24 9.60 8.80
N GLY A 190 4.25 8.98 8.17
CA GLY A 190 4.45 7.82 7.31
C GLY A 190 5.44 8.06 6.18
N TYR A 191 5.35 9.19 5.48
CA TYR A 191 6.31 9.58 4.44
C TYR A 191 7.72 9.87 4.95
N SER A 192 7.91 10.01 6.27
CA SER A 192 9.23 10.18 6.87
C SER A 192 9.88 8.83 7.20
N LEU A 193 9.15 7.72 7.13
CA LEU A 193 9.68 6.37 7.37
C LEU A 193 10.48 5.87 6.15
N ASP A 194 11.70 5.39 6.38
CA ASP A 194 12.48 4.69 5.35
C ASP A 194 11.72 3.44 4.84
N ALA A 195 11.03 2.73 5.73
CA ALA A 195 10.18 1.61 5.37
C ALA A 195 9.13 1.96 4.33
N PHE A 196 8.47 3.12 4.47
CA PHE A 196 7.51 3.61 3.49
C PHE A 196 8.19 3.99 2.17
N ARG A 197 9.26 4.80 2.23
CA ARG A 197 9.94 5.31 1.03
C ARG A 197 10.55 4.21 0.17
N LYS A 198 11.07 3.15 0.80
CA LYS A 198 11.69 2.00 0.10
C LYS A 198 10.66 1.04 -0.48
N SER A 199 9.48 0.93 0.12
CA SER A 199 8.42 0.04 -0.36
C SER A 199 7.44 0.69 -1.32
N CYS A 200 7.37 2.03 -1.33
CA CYS A 200 6.36 2.75 -2.10
C CYS A 200 6.50 2.48 -3.60
N PRO A 201 5.42 2.08 -4.30
CA PRO A 201 5.40 2.11 -5.75
C PRO A 201 5.40 3.56 -6.25
N SER A 202 5.80 3.75 -7.51
CA SER A 202 5.67 5.05 -8.15
C SER A 202 4.21 5.41 -8.37
N ASP A 203 3.92 6.71 -8.45
CA ASP A 203 2.59 7.23 -8.72
C ASP A 203 2.01 6.60 -10.00
N GLN A 204 2.85 6.42 -11.03
CA GLN A 204 2.48 5.77 -12.29
C GLN A 204 2.05 4.31 -12.08
N ASN A 205 2.81 3.53 -11.29
CA ASN A 205 2.48 2.13 -11.02
C ASN A 205 1.17 1.99 -10.23
N ILE A 206 0.88 2.93 -9.31
CA ILE A 206 -0.41 2.99 -8.62
C ILE A 206 -1.54 3.23 -9.62
N ILE A 207 -1.41 4.26 -10.46
CA ILE A 207 -2.44 4.64 -11.45
C ILE A 207 -2.70 3.48 -12.42
N LEU A 208 -1.64 2.90 -12.99
CA LEU A 208 -1.73 1.77 -13.92
C LEU A 208 -2.43 0.59 -13.25
N PHE A 209 -1.99 0.17 -12.07
CA PHE A 209 -2.59 -0.95 -11.33
C PHE A 209 -4.09 -0.76 -11.10
N TRP A 210 -4.52 0.42 -10.68
CA TRP A 210 -5.94 0.69 -10.42
C TRP A 210 -6.76 0.86 -11.69
N SER A 211 -6.19 1.41 -12.76
CA SER A 211 -6.85 1.51 -14.05
C SER A 211 -7.14 0.15 -14.67
N GLU A 212 -6.37 -0.90 -14.34
CA GLU A 212 -6.60 -2.26 -14.84
C GLU A 212 -7.71 -3.02 -14.07
N LYS A 213 -8.08 -2.57 -12.87
CA LYS A 213 -9.13 -3.25 -12.07
C LYS A 213 -10.50 -3.20 -12.75
N GLN A 214 -11.33 -4.21 -12.48
CA GLN A 214 -12.69 -4.24 -12.99
C GLN A 214 -13.53 -3.12 -12.37
N GLY A 215 -14.30 -2.41 -13.19
CA GLY A 215 -15.22 -1.32 -12.78
C GLY A 215 -14.57 0.05 -12.60
N THR A 216 -13.24 0.18 -12.67
CA THR A 216 -12.55 1.46 -12.55
C THR A 216 -12.46 2.21 -13.90
N PRO A 217 -12.29 3.55 -13.88
CA PRO A 217 -12.00 4.32 -15.09
C PRO A 217 -10.78 3.77 -15.82
N LYS A 218 -10.93 3.52 -17.12
CA LYS A 218 -9.89 2.93 -17.96
C LYS A 218 -9.06 4.01 -18.64
N LEU A 219 -7.75 3.85 -18.57
CA LEU A 219 -6.82 4.62 -19.39
C LEU A 219 -6.89 4.13 -20.84
N ASN A 220 -6.72 5.04 -21.79
CA ASN A 220 -6.44 4.65 -23.16
C ASN A 220 -5.00 4.12 -23.28
N GLU A 221 -4.76 3.26 -24.27
CA GLU A 221 -3.47 2.58 -24.44
C GLU A 221 -2.31 3.56 -24.67
N THR A 222 -2.54 4.64 -25.43
CA THR A 222 -1.53 5.68 -25.66
C THR A 222 -1.04 6.30 -24.34
N PHE A 223 -1.96 6.56 -23.42
CA PHE A 223 -1.64 7.14 -22.11
C PHE A 223 -0.96 6.13 -21.19
N LYS A 224 -1.37 4.85 -21.22
CA LYS A 224 -0.68 3.77 -20.49
C LYS A 224 0.78 3.67 -20.92
N VAL A 225 1.03 3.60 -22.23
CA VAL A 225 2.40 3.58 -22.79
C VAL A 225 3.19 4.80 -22.36
N LYS A 226 2.56 5.98 -22.33
CA LYS A 226 3.21 7.20 -21.84
C LYS A 226 3.64 7.06 -20.37
N LEU A 227 2.75 6.64 -19.48
CA LEU A 227 3.07 6.44 -18.06
C LEU A 227 4.18 5.39 -17.86
N CYS A 228 4.16 4.30 -18.63
CA CYS A 228 5.19 3.25 -18.58
C CYS A 228 6.58 3.72 -19.00
N ASN A 229 6.68 4.79 -19.80
CA ASN A 229 7.95 5.31 -20.30
C ASN A 229 8.44 6.54 -19.52
N MET A 230 7.66 7.03 -18.55
CA MET A 230 8.07 8.15 -17.69
C MET A 230 9.09 7.70 -16.64
N THR A 231 9.95 8.63 -16.23
CA THR A 231 10.73 8.44 -15.01
C THR A 231 9.80 8.25 -13.82
N PRO A 232 10.01 7.24 -12.96
CA PRO A 232 9.18 7.02 -11.78
C PRO A 232 9.12 8.26 -10.88
N VAL A 233 7.91 8.66 -10.51
CA VAL A 233 7.67 9.79 -9.59
C VAL A 233 7.04 9.28 -8.31
N TYR A 234 7.39 9.93 -7.20
CA TYR A 234 6.90 9.61 -5.87
C TYR A 234 6.41 10.89 -5.19
N SER A 235 5.09 11.08 -5.15
CA SER A 235 4.52 12.27 -4.51
C SER A 235 4.45 12.06 -3.00
N PHE A 236 5.34 12.67 -2.21
CA PHE A 236 5.32 12.59 -0.73
C PHE A 236 4.89 13.90 -0.05
N GLY A 237 4.11 14.73 -0.74
CA GLY A 237 3.53 15.96 -0.21
C GLY A 237 2.01 15.99 -0.32
N ARG A 238 1.41 17.16 -0.04
CA ARG A 238 -0.04 17.40 -0.28
C ARG A 238 -0.37 17.57 -1.75
N THR A 239 0.60 17.97 -2.56
CA THR A 239 0.47 18.10 -4.00
C THR A 239 1.01 16.85 -4.68
N GLU A 240 0.18 16.23 -5.50
CA GLU A 240 0.58 15.17 -6.42
C GLU A 240 1.28 15.75 -7.65
N TYR A 241 2.11 14.93 -8.27
CA TYR A 241 2.77 15.27 -9.52
C TYR A 241 1.74 15.47 -10.63
N ASP A 242 1.78 16.65 -11.25
CA ASP A 242 1.08 16.87 -12.50
C ASP A 242 1.87 16.17 -13.61
N PHE A 243 1.29 15.13 -14.19
CA PHE A 243 1.87 14.39 -15.31
C PHE A 243 1.98 15.22 -16.62
N GLY A 244 1.71 16.54 -16.56
CA GLY A 244 1.93 17.48 -17.65
C GLY A 244 1.01 17.20 -18.83
N THR A 245 -0.18 16.69 -18.53
CA THR A 245 -1.18 16.28 -19.51
C THR A 245 -2.53 16.69 -18.99
N ASN A 246 -3.40 17.22 -19.85
CA ASN A 246 -4.83 17.27 -19.60
C ASN A 246 -5.25 15.88 -19.12
N ASN A 247 -5.47 15.73 -17.80
CA ASN A 247 -5.90 14.47 -17.23
C ASN A 247 -7.17 14.10 -17.99
N VAL A 248 -7.15 12.97 -18.69
CA VAL A 248 -8.26 12.51 -19.54
C VAL A 248 -9.59 12.37 -18.77
N PHE A 249 -9.54 12.35 -17.43
CA PHE A 249 -10.69 12.34 -16.55
C PHE A 249 -11.06 13.71 -15.95
N LYS A 250 -10.22 14.74 -16.09
CA LYS A 250 -10.60 16.12 -15.75
C LYS A 250 -11.31 16.72 -16.95
N SER A 251 -12.62 16.89 -16.86
CA SER A 251 -13.34 17.78 -17.78
C SER A 251 -12.78 19.18 -17.64
N SER A 252 -12.37 19.78 -18.76
CA SER A 252 -12.04 21.21 -18.91
C SER A 252 -13.10 22.11 -18.29
#